data_AF-A0A9C7UJJ9-F1
#
_entry.id   AF-A0A9C7UJJ9-F1
#
_cell.length_a   1.000
_cell.length_b   1.000
_cell.length_c   1.000
_cell.angle_alpha   90.00
_cell.angle_beta   90.00
_cell.angle_gamma   90.00
#
_symmetry.space_group_name_H-M   'P 1'
#
loop_
_entity.id
_entity.type
_entity.pdbx_description
1 polymer ?
#
loop_
_entity_poly.entity_id
_entity_poly.type
_entity_poly.pdbx_seq_one_letter_code
_entity_poly.pdbx_strand_id
1 'polypeptide(L)'
;MTELGFSILETGFLASLPWLCGAVMASVGGYACDTLCAKLGPRLGCRIPAITGLIGAGIFLYAGLYASSPYTAVVLLSLCFASTQLTEGAYWSAQTYIAGPYTAPACGVMNTGGNFAGIVVAPLMPYMASHVGWVTALSTGTVMAFVGAALWLFIRADRPFKPCTP
;
A
#
# COMPACT_ATOMS: atom_id res chain seq x y z
N MET A 1 9.07 23.19 -19.98
CA MET A 1 10.14 23.08 -18.98
C MET A 1 10.44 21.61 -18.79
N THR A 2 11.63 21.17 -19.18
CA THR A 2 12.11 19.78 -19.11
C THR A 2 12.88 19.63 -17.81
N GLU A 3 12.19 19.42 -16.69
CA GLU A 3 12.83 19.31 -15.36
C GLU A 3 13.70 18.04 -15.21
N LEU A 4 13.51 17.04 -16.08
CA LEU A 4 14.23 15.75 -16.07
C LEU A 4 14.82 15.34 -17.44
N GLY A 5 14.74 16.20 -18.45
CA GLY A 5 15.26 15.91 -19.80
C GLY A 5 14.38 15.03 -20.71
N PHE A 6 13.14 14.71 -20.29
CA PHE A 6 12.22 13.86 -21.06
C PHE A 6 11.41 14.60 -22.12
N SER A 7 11.11 13.93 -23.24
CA SER A 7 10.05 14.36 -24.15
C SER A 7 8.67 14.31 -23.47
N ILE A 8 7.73 15.19 -23.85
CA ILE A 8 6.37 15.21 -23.29
C ILE A 8 5.67 13.85 -23.42
N LEU A 9 5.97 13.11 -24.50
CA LEU A 9 5.45 11.77 -24.76
C LEU A 9 6.07 10.72 -23.84
N GLU A 10 7.39 10.75 -23.62
CA GLU A 10 8.07 9.84 -22.69
C GLU A 10 7.57 10.05 -21.26
N THR A 11 7.41 11.31 -20.86
CA THR A 11 6.90 11.65 -19.52
C THR A 11 5.48 11.11 -19.32
N GLY A 12 4.64 11.17 -20.36
CA GLY A 12 3.28 10.60 -20.33
C GLY A 12 3.26 9.08 -20.20
N PHE A 13 4.12 8.37 -20.93
CA PHE A 13 4.27 6.91 -20.79
C PHE A 13 4.84 6.51 -19.43
N LEU A 14 5.85 7.25 -18.93
CA LEU A 14 6.44 6.99 -17.62
C LEU A 14 5.45 7.26 -16.48
N ALA A 15 4.56 8.23 -16.62
CA ALA A 15 3.52 8.53 -15.64
C ALA A 15 2.39 7.49 -15.61
N SER A 16 2.13 6.77 -16.70
CA SER A 16 1.08 5.73 -16.76
C SER A 16 1.54 4.37 -16.24
N LEU A 17 2.86 4.11 -16.24
CA LEU A 17 3.45 2.85 -15.74
C LEU A 17 3.01 2.48 -14.32
N PRO A 18 3.07 3.36 -13.30
CA PRO A 18 2.61 3.03 -11.95
C PRO A 18 1.14 2.56 -11.95
N TRP A 19 0.26 3.26 -12.67
CA TRP A 19 -1.16 2.93 -12.72
C TRP A 19 -1.44 1.58 -13.36
N LEU A 20 -0.76 1.27 -14.47
CA LEU A 20 -0.87 -0.04 -15.13
C LEU A 20 -0.35 -1.16 -14.23
N CYS A 21 0.85 -0.99 -13.66
CA CYS A 21 1.42 -1.95 -12.72
C CYS A 21 0.50 -2.14 -11.49
N GLY A 22 -0.06 -1.04 -10.96
CA GLY A 22 -1.00 -1.05 -9.85
C GLY A 22 -2.29 -1.81 -10.17
N ALA A 23 -2.88 -1.61 -11.35
CA ALA A 23 -4.10 -2.29 -11.76
C ALA A 23 -3.90 -3.81 -11.88
N VAL A 24 -2.80 -4.23 -12.51
CA VAL A 24 -2.41 -5.64 -12.61
C VAL A 24 -2.19 -6.22 -11.21
N MET A 25 -1.43 -5.51 -10.37
CA MET A 25 -1.06 -6.03 -9.06
C MET A 25 -2.20 -6.01 -8.03
N ALA A 26 -3.18 -5.12 -8.17
CA ALA A 26 -4.43 -5.17 -7.41
C ALA A 26 -5.22 -6.44 -7.71
N SER A 27 -5.34 -6.78 -9.01
CA SER A 27 -6.02 -7.99 -9.47
C SER A 27 -5.32 -9.25 -8.97
N VAL A 28 -3.98 -9.28 -9.08
CA VAL A 28 -3.16 -10.38 -8.57
C VAL A 28 -3.21 -10.45 -7.04
N GLY A 29 -3.22 -9.31 -6.34
CA GLY A 29 -3.30 -9.22 -4.88
C GLY A 29 -4.61 -9.78 -4.34
N GLY A 30 -5.74 -9.46 -4.98
CA GLY A 30 -7.05 -10.03 -4.66
C GLY A 30 -7.07 -11.54 -4.87
N TYR A 31 -6.66 -12.00 -6.07
CA TYR A 31 -6.61 -13.43 -6.38
C TYR A 31 -5.67 -14.22 -5.44
N ALA A 32 -4.50 -13.66 -5.14
CA ALA A 32 -3.55 -14.24 -4.19
C ALA A 32 -4.17 -14.30 -2.78
N CYS A 33 -4.81 -13.22 -2.32
CA CYS A 33 -5.47 -13.21 -1.03
C CYS A 33 -6.55 -14.29 -0.93
N ASP A 34 -7.44 -14.38 -1.93
CA ASP A 34 -8.55 -15.35 -1.93
C ASP A 34 -8.03 -16.79 -1.96
N THR A 35 -7.05 -17.08 -2.82
CA THR A 35 -6.45 -18.42 -2.92
C THR A 35 -5.69 -18.81 -1.65
N LEU A 36 -4.94 -17.89 -1.03
CA LEU A 36 -4.27 -18.19 0.23
C LEU A 36 -5.25 -18.28 1.41
N CYS A 37 -6.32 -17.48 1.43
CA CYS A 37 -7.38 -17.60 2.44
C CYS A 37 -8.09 -18.94 2.38
N ALA A 38 -8.37 -19.44 1.17
CA ALA A 38 -8.97 -20.75 0.95
C ALA A 38 -8.06 -21.91 1.41
N LYS A 39 -6.73 -21.78 1.23
CA LYS A 39 -5.77 -22.86 1.54
C LYS A 39 -5.23 -22.84 2.98
N LEU A 40 -4.93 -21.67 3.51
CA LEU A 40 -4.22 -21.48 4.79
C LEU A 40 -5.12 -20.88 5.89
N GLY A 41 -6.38 -20.61 5.56
CA GLY A 41 -7.33 -19.94 6.43
C GLY A 41 -7.20 -18.41 6.38
N PRO A 42 -8.23 -17.68 6.84
CA PRO A 42 -8.33 -16.23 6.72
C PRO A 42 -7.18 -15.48 7.42
N ARG A 43 -6.64 -16.08 8.49
CA ARG A 43 -5.57 -15.48 9.28
C ARG A 43 -4.22 -15.44 8.57
N LEU A 44 -3.81 -16.52 7.92
CA LEU A 44 -2.54 -16.54 7.17
C LEU A 44 -2.74 -16.02 5.75
N GLY A 45 -3.93 -16.27 5.17
CA GLY A 45 -4.25 -15.86 3.80
C GLY A 45 -4.29 -14.35 3.58
N CYS A 46 -4.79 -13.58 4.55
CA CYS A 46 -4.70 -12.12 4.50
C CYS A 46 -3.35 -11.58 4.98
N ARG A 47 -2.56 -12.38 5.71
CA ARG A 47 -1.34 -11.90 6.37
C ARG A 47 -0.12 -11.95 5.45
N ILE A 48 0.03 -13.03 4.69
CA ILE A 48 1.12 -13.19 3.74
C ILE A 48 1.12 -12.06 2.69
N PRO A 49 0.06 -11.84 1.89
CA PRO A 49 0.05 -10.82 0.85
C PRO A 49 0.19 -9.39 1.39
N ALA A 50 -0.40 -9.08 2.55
CA ALA A 50 -0.24 -7.77 3.17
C ALA A 50 1.21 -7.51 3.61
N ILE A 51 1.84 -8.47 4.29
CA ILE A 51 3.22 -8.29 4.78
C ILE A 51 4.20 -8.27 3.62
N THR A 52 4.08 -9.17 2.64
CA THR A 52 4.97 -9.18 1.48
C THR A 52 4.82 -7.91 0.65
N GLY A 53 3.59 -7.40 0.48
CA GLY A 53 3.34 -6.14 -0.21
C GLY A 53 3.90 -4.93 0.52
N LEU A 54 3.73 -4.83 1.85
CA LEU A 54 4.26 -3.73 2.65
C LEU A 54 5.80 -3.73 2.72
N ILE A 55 6.41 -4.91 2.90
CA ILE A 55 7.87 -5.06 2.87
C ILE A 55 8.41 -4.70 1.49
N GLY A 56 7.78 -5.20 0.43
CA GLY A 56 8.13 -4.88 -0.96
C GLY A 56 8.04 -3.37 -1.23
N ALA A 57 6.93 -2.74 -0.84
CA ALA A 57 6.74 -1.30 -0.97
C ALA A 57 7.84 -0.51 -0.25
N GLY A 58 8.18 -0.86 0.99
CA GLY A 58 9.26 -0.22 1.73
C GLY A 58 10.62 -0.34 1.04
N ILE A 59 10.97 -1.54 0.56
CA ILE A 59 12.23 -1.81 -0.15
C ILE A 59 12.30 -1.03 -1.46
N PHE A 60 11.24 -1.09 -2.28
CA PHE A 60 11.21 -0.40 -3.58
C PHE A 60 11.18 1.11 -3.43
N LEU A 61 10.49 1.65 -2.42
CA LEU A 61 10.53 3.07 -2.10
C LEU A 61 11.94 3.49 -1.74
N TYR A 62 12.59 2.78 -0.81
CA TYR A 62 13.96 3.08 -0.41
C TYR A 62 14.94 3.01 -1.58
N ALA A 63 14.88 1.95 -2.37
CA ALA A 63 15.72 1.79 -3.55
C ALA A 63 15.45 2.89 -4.60
N GLY A 64 14.20 3.28 -4.80
CA GLY A 64 13.79 4.33 -5.74
C GLY A 64 14.32 5.72 -5.34
N LEU A 65 14.44 5.99 -4.03
CA LEU A 65 14.95 7.26 -3.51
C LEU A 65 16.45 7.47 -3.77
N TYR A 66 17.23 6.38 -3.82
CA TYR A 66 18.68 6.43 -4.06
C TYR A 66 19.06 6.03 -5.49
N ALA A 67 18.10 5.94 -6.41
CA ALA A 67 18.35 5.57 -7.78
C ALA A 67 19.11 6.67 -8.53
N SER A 68 20.25 6.32 -9.14
CA SER A 68 21.08 7.27 -9.90
C SER A 68 20.49 7.67 -11.26
N SER A 69 19.53 6.90 -11.78
CA SER A 69 18.89 7.13 -13.08
C SER A 69 17.39 7.41 -12.90
N PRO A 70 16.85 8.48 -13.54
CA PRO A 70 15.42 8.79 -13.51
C PRO A 70 14.52 7.65 -14.00
N TYR A 71 14.93 6.91 -15.04
CA TYR A 71 14.17 5.75 -15.53
C TYR A 71 14.09 4.64 -14.47
N THR A 72 15.20 4.40 -13.76
CA THR A 72 15.25 3.41 -12.67
C THR A 72 14.38 3.85 -11.49
N ALA A 73 14.38 5.13 -11.14
CA ALA A 73 13.50 5.68 -10.11
C ALA A 73 12.03 5.46 -10.46
N VAL A 74 11.60 5.75 -11.70
CA VAL A 74 10.21 5.52 -12.14
C VAL A 74 9.83 4.05 -12.05
N VAL A 75 10.68 3.14 -12.51
CA VAL A 75 10.39 1.69 -12.44
C VAL A 75 10.27 1.23 -10.98
N LEU A 76 11.19 1.64 -10.10
CA LEU A 76 11.16 1.27 -8.68
C LEU A 76 9.95 1.87 -7.95
N LEU A 77 9.59 3.13 -8.23
CA LEU A 77 8.40 3.76 -7.66
C LEU A 77 7.12 3.12 -8.21
N SER A 78 7.10 2.68 -9.46
CA SER A 78 5.99 1.90 -10.04
C SER A 78 5.83 0.56 -9.34
N LEU A 79 6.95 -0.14 -9.07
CA LEU A 79 6.96 -1.39 -8.30
C LEU A 79 6.55 -1.17 -6.84
N CYS A 80 6.93 -0.04 -6.23
CA CYS A 80 6.47 0.36 -4.90
C CYS A 80 4.94 0.53 -4.88
N PHE A 81 4.39 1.25 -5.85
CA PHE A 81 2.95 1.44 -5.96
C PHE A 81 2.21 0.12 -6.23
N ALA A 82 2.74 -0.72 -7.13
CA ALA A 82 2.20 -2.05 -7.39
C ALA A 82 2.22 -2.95 -6.14
N SER A 83 3.30 -2.91 -5.36
CA SER A 83 3.39 -3.64 -4.10
C SER A 83 2.40 -3.15 -3.06
N THR A 84 2.10 -1.85 -3.06
CA THR A 84 1.05 -1.26 -2.21
C THR A 84 -0.34 -1.77 -2.65
N GLN A 85 -0.60 -1.80 -3.95
CA GLN A 85 -1.86 -2.34 -4.49
C GLN A 85 -2.06 -3.84 -4.22
N LEU A 86 -0.98 -4.62 -4.11
CA LEU A 86 -1.07 -6.02 -3.68
C LEU A 86 -1.71 -6.15 -2.28
N THR A 87 -1.43 -5.20 -1.38
CA THR A 87 -1.93 -5.24 0.00
C THR A 87 -3.42 -4.95 0.09
N GLU A 88 -3.99 -4.28 -0.92
CA GLU A 88 -5.38 -3.83 -0.91
C GLU A 88 -6.35 -5.00 -0.77
N GLY A 89 -6.15 -6.07 -1.54
CA GLY A 89 -6.96 -7.28 -1.46
C GLY A 89 -6.94 -7.91 -0.07
N ALA A 90 -5.78 -7.91 0.60
CA ALA A 90 -5.65 -8.42 1.95
C ALA A 90 -6.42 -7.59 2.99
N TYR A 91 -6.48 -6.27 2.81
CA TYR A 91 -7.19 -5.36 3.72
C TYR A 91 -8.70 -5.52 3.60
N TRP A 92 -9.20 -5.65 2.37
CA TRP A 92 -10.61 -5.90 2.08
C TRP A 92 -11.07 -7.29 2.52
N SER A 93 -10.26 -8.32 2.32
CA SER A 93 -10.61 -9.65 2.81
C SER A 93 -10.56 -9.69 4.35
N ALA A 94 -9.52 -9.15 4.98
CA ALA A 94 -9.37 -9.17 6.43
C ALA A 94 -10.52 -8.46 7.17
N GLN A 95 -10.91 -7.26 6.72
CA GLN A 95 -12.03 -6.57 7.35
C GLN A 95 -13.33 -7.36 7.22
N THR A 96 -13.56 -8.04 6.09
CA THR A 96 -14.79 -8.79 5.82
C THR A 96 -14.87 -10.01 6.73
N TYR A 97 -13.74 -10.72 6.90
CA TYR A 97 -13.65 -11.83 7.85
C TYR A 97 -13.83 -11.38 9.31
N ILE A 98 -13.30 -10.21 9.68
CA ILE A 98 -13.43 -9.67 11.04
C ILE A 98 -14.84 -9.15 11.31
N ALA A 99 -15.43 -8.40 10.39
CA ALA A 99 -16.70 -7.71 10.61
C ALA A 99 -17.92 -8.60 10.38
N GLY A 100 -17.79 -9.64 9.54
CA GLY A 100 -18.88 -10.56 9.20
C GLY A 100 -20.14 -9.82 8.74
N PRO A 101 -21.28 -9.93 9.47
CA PRO A 101 -22.52 -9.26 9.08
C PRO A 101 -22.44 -7.72 9.15
N TYR A 102 -21.46 -7.14 9.86
CA TYR A 102 -21.25 -5.69 10.00
C TYR A 102 -20.17 -5.15 9.05
N THR A 103 -19.99 -5.78 7.89
CA THR A 103 -18.95 -5.35 6.92
C THR A 103 -19.17 -3.92 6.41
N ALA A 104 -20.42 -3.46 6.24
CA ALA A 104 -20.71 -2.10 5.79
C ALA A 104 -20.18 -1.00 6.74
N PRO A 105 -20.49 -0.99 8.06
CA PRO A 105 -19.91 -0.02 8.98
C PRO A 105 -18.39 -0.19 9.15
N ALA A 106 -17.87 -1.43 9.11
CA ALA A 106 -16.42 -1.66 9.17
C ALA A 106 -15.68 -1.04 7.96
N CYS A 107 -16.26 -1.15 6.76
CA CYS A 107 -15.78 -0.48 5.55
C CYS A 107 -15.78 1.04 5.71
N GLY A 108 -16.82 1.62 6.33
CA GLY A 108 -16.87 3.04 6.65
C GLY A 108 -15.75 3.49 7.58
N VAL A 109 -15.43 2.71 8.62
CA VAL A 109 -14.31 2.99 9.53
C VAL A 109 -12.98 2.91 8.79
N MET A 110 -12.77 1.88 7.98
CA MET A 110 -11.53 1.73 7.22
C MET A 110 -11.31 2.89 6.23
N ASN A 111 -12.35 3.28 5.49
CA ASN A 111 -12.28 4.42 4.56
C ASN A 111 -12.02 5.74 5.29
N THR A 112 -12.62 5.93 6.46
CA THR A 112 -12.37 7.11 7.29
C THR A 112 -10.90 7.17 7.70
N GLY A 113 -10.32 6.05 8.13
CA GLY A 113 -8.89 5.96 8.44
C GLY A 113 -7.99 6.29 7.25
N GLY A 114 -8.29 5.73 6.07
CA GLY A 114 -7.54 6.00 4.84
C GLY A 114 -7.60 7.46 4.39
N ASN A 115 -8.80 8.07 4.39
CA ASN A 115 -8.96 9.47 4.02
C ASN A 115 -8.31 10.40 5.05
N PHE A 116 -8.41 10.10 6.35
CA PHE A 116 -7.74 10.86 7.39
C PHE A 116 -6.22 10.85 7.22
N ALA A 117 -5.62 9.68 6.95
CA ALA A 117 -4.20 9.59 6.64
C ALA A 117 -3.84 10.43 5.41
N GLY A 118 -4.66 10.41 4.36
CA GLY A 118 -4.49 11.26 3.17
C GLY A 118 -4.51 12.75 3.49
N ILE A 119 -5.48 13.21 4.30
CA ILE A 119 -5.62 14.60 4.73
C ILE A 119 -4.40 15.06 5.52
N VAL A 120 -3.84 14.20 6.39
CA VAL A 120 -2.67 14.53 7.20
C VAL A 120 -1.39 14.51 6.37
N VAL A 121 -1.19 13.48 5.54
CA VAL A 121 0.05 13.28 4.78
C VAL A 121 0.21 14.30 3.65
N ALA A 122 -0.88 14.74 3.02
CA ALA A 122 -0.86 15.68 1.89
C ALA A 122 -0.15 17.01 2.18
N PRO A 123 -0.44 17.75 3.27
CA PRO A 123 0.32 18.95 3.65
C PRO A 123 1.64 18.62 4.35
N LEU A 124 1.69 17.50 5.08
CA LEU A 124 2.85 17.13 5.88
C LEU A 124 4.07 16.76 5.01
N MET A 125 3.88 16.07 3.88
CA MET A 125 4.98 15.66 3.01
C MET A 125 5.72 16.85 2.36
N PRO A 126 5.05 17.82 1.73
CA PRO A 126 5.72 19.04 1.23
C PRO A 126 6.37 19.87 2.33
N TYR A 127 5.73 19.95 3.51
CA TYR A 127 6.31 20.62 4.69
C TYR A 127 7.60 19.93 5.15
N MET A 128 7.61 18.60 5.27
CA MET A 128 8.85 17.88 5.57
C MET A 128 9.89 18.07 4.46
N ALA A 129 9.47 18.01 3.19
CA ALA A 129 10.38 18.17 2.07
C ALA A 129 11.06 19.55 2.04
N SER A 130 10.37 20.62 2.43
CA SER A 130 10.95 21.96 2.50
C SER A 130 11.95 22.13 3.65
N HIS A 131 11.81 21.38 4.74
CA HIS A 131 12.68 21.47 5.92
C HIS A 131 13.86 20.48 5.91
N VAL A 132 13.63 19.23 5.50
CA VAL A 132 14.62 18.13 5.59
C VAL A 132 14.95 17.48 4.24
N GLY A 133 14.35 17.96 3.15
CA GLY A 133 14.53 17.45 1.79
C GLY A 133 13.62 16.28 1.42
N TRP A 134 13.36 16.12 0.12
CA TRP A 134 12.45 15.11 -0.43
C TRP A 134 12.87 13.67 -0.11
N VAL A 135 14.17 13.36 -0.17
CA VAL A 135 14.67 12.01 0.12
C VAL A 135 14.38 11.62 1.56
N THR A 136 14.70 12.50 2.51
CA THR A 136 14.45 12.29 3.95
C THR A 136 12.95 12.19 4.23
N ALA A 137 12.13 13.10 3.67
CA ALA A 137 10.69 13.08 3.84
C ALA A 137 10.07 11.76 3.35
N LEU A 138 10.42 11.32 2.14
CA LEU A 138 9.91 10.06 1.57
C LEU A 138 10.45 8.83 2.28
N SER A 139 11.66 8.88 2.84
CA SER A 139 12.21 7.77 3.65
C SER A 139 11.38 7.47 4.91
N THR A 140 10.66 8.47 5.45
CA THR A 140 9.69 8.23 6.53
C THR A 140 8.57 7.30 6.10
N GLY A 141 8.20 7.32 4.81
CA GLY A 141 7.24 6.39 4.21
C GLY A 141 7.74 4.95 4.21
N THR A 142 9.03 4.72 3.94
CA THR A 142 9.65 3.39 4.05
C THR A 142 9.55 2.86 5.48
N VAL A 143 9.87 3.68 6.47
CA VAL A 143 9.75 3.31 7.89
C VAL A 143 8.31 2.98 8.23
N MET A 144 7.35 3.81 7.79
CA MET A 144 5.93 3.56 8.02
C MET A 144 5.42 2.28 7.33
N ALA A 145 5.94 1.92 6.16
CA ALA A 145 5.59 0.66 5.50
C ALA A 145 6.02 -0.56 6.34
N PHE A 146 7.23 -0.53 6.91
CA PHE A 146 7.71 -1.58 7.82
C PHE A 146 6.96 -1.61 9.15
N VAL A 147 6.65 -0.44 9.73
CA VAL A 147 5.79 -0.34 10.91
C VAL A 147 4.41 -0.91 10.61
N GLY A 148 3.84 -0.60 9.45
CA GLY A 148 2.59 -1.18 8.96
C GLY A 148 2.66 -2.70 8.85
N ALA A 149 3.75 -3.25 8.31
CA ALA A 149 3.96 -4.70 8.21
C ALA A 149 4.03 -5.35 9.60
N ALA A 150 4.69 -4.69 10.56
CA ALA A 150 4.75 -5.15 11.95
C ALA A 150 3.38 -5.06 12.64
N LEU A 151 2.63 -3.98 12.43
CA LEU A 151 1.26 -3.83 12.95
C LEU A 151 0.32 -4.88 12.36
N TRP A 152 0.50 -5.24 11.10
CA TRP A 152 -0.26 -6.31 10.44
C TRP A 152 -0.07 -7.68 11.11
N LEU A 153 1.07 -7.91 11.78
CA LEU A 153 1.26 -9.11 12.59
C LEU A 153 0.29 -9.16 13.79
N PHE A 154 -0.24 -8.04 14.27
CA PHE A 154 -1.18 -8.08 15.39
C PHE A 154 -2.63 -8.33 14.95
N ILE A 155 -2.92 -8.19 13.65
CA ILE A 155 -4.26 -8.39 13.10
C ILE A 155 -4.62 -9.87 13.06
N ARG A 156 -5.74 -10.20 13.69
CA ARG A 156 -6.27 -11.56 13.81
C ARG A 156 -7.60 -11.66 13.07
N ALA A 157 -7.53 -11.96 11.78
CA ALA A 157 -8.71 -12.20 10.94
C ALA A 157 -9.48 -13.49 11.31
N ASP A 158 -8.96 -14.30 12.23
CA ASP A 158 -9.62 -15.52 12.76
C ASP A 158 -10.71 -15.24 13.81
N ARG A 159 -10.79 -14.02 14.33
CA ARG A 159 -11.74 -13.67 15.40
C ARG A 159 -12.84 -12.75 14.86
N PRO A 160 -13.92 -13.32 14.30
CA PRO A 160 -15.05 -12.51 13.85
C PRO A 160 -15.66 -11.77 15.05
N PHE A 161 -16.02 -10.52 14.81
CA PHE A 161 -16.71 -9.66 15.76
C PHE A 161 -18.05 -10.31 16.14
N LYS A 162 -18.19 -10.64 17.43
CA LYS A 162 -19.45 -11.09 18.00
C LYS A 162 -20.11 -9.90 18.70
N PRO A 163 -21.27 -9.42 18.25
CA PRO A 163 -22.00 -8.39 18.98
C PRO A 163 -22.40 -8.95 20.35
N CYS A 164 -22.26 -8.12 21.40
CA CYS A 164 -22.91 -8.40 22.67
C CYS A 164 -24.42 -8.31 22.43
N THR A 165 -25.10 -9.45 22.31
CA THR A 165 -26.55 -9.51 22.37
C THR A 165 -26.99 -9.12 23.79
N PRO A 166 -27.89 -8.15 23.96
CA PRO A 166 -28.58 -7.93 25.24
C PRO A 166 -29.49 -9.11 25.58
#